data_AF-A0A933I7Z2-F1
#
_entry.id   AF-A0A933I7Z2-F1
#
_cell.length_a   1.000
_cell.length_b   1.000
_cell.length_c   1.000
_cell.angle_alpha   90.00
_cell.angle_beta   90.00
_cell.angle_gamma   90.00
#
_symmetry.space_group_name_H-M   'P 1'
#
loop_
_entity.id
_entity.type
_entity.pdbx_description
1 polymer ?
#
loop_
_entity_poly.entity_id
_entity_poly.type
_entity_poly.pdbx_seq_one_letter_code
_entity_poly.pdbx_strand_id
1 'polypeptide(L)'
;MAKGTRKTKDISVESYSHKGKKRKNNPPVGLVSTATDKLNGRTKYQHDPHINPYLSWAGKKEGTEFEVQNVSLHIHERIDPKRIIKSFLKDEGKPRQPSLFEDPDNNPPLNKAIDFYRHDQDWTNRLIAGDSLLVMNSLLRKEGMAG
;
A
#
# COMPACT_ATOMS: atom_id res chain seq x y z
N MET A 1 19.97 -37.24 31.20
CA MET A 1 20.28 -36.68 29.88
C MET A 1 20.32 -35.16 30.00
N ALA A 2 21.46 -34.53 29.71
CA ALA A 2 21.62 -33.08 29.87
C ALA A 2 20.91 -32.35 28.71
N LYS A 3 19.95 -31.46 29.04
CA LYS A 3 19.37 -30.52 28.06
C LYS A 3 20.47 -29.52 27.68
N GLY A 4 21.00 -29.65 26.46
CA GLY A 4 21.94 -28.69 25.91
C GLY A 4 21.31 -27.30 25.86
N THR A 5 21.96 -26.33 26.49
CA THR A 5 21.57 -24.92 26.43
C THR A 5 21.79 -24.40 25.00
N ARG A 6 20.70 -24.09 24.28
CA ARG A 6 20.78 -23.42 22.97
C ARG A 6 21.36 -22.02 23.20
N LYS A 7 22.55 -21.75 22.67
CA LYS A 7 23.08 -20.38 22.56
C LYS A 7 22.14 -19.59 21.64
N THR A 8 21.48 -18.58 22.19
CA THR A 8 20.72 -17.60 21.41
C THR A 8 21.70 -16.81 20.54
N LYS A 9 21.60 -16.99 19.22
CA LYS A 9 22.34 -16.14 18.27
C LYS A 9 21.64 -14.79 18.20
N ASP A 10 22.39 -13.72 18.40
CA ASP A 10 21.88 -12.36 18.17
C ASP A 10 21.74 -12.15 16.66
N ILE A 11 20.51 -12.09 16.17
CA ILE A 11 20.19 -11.92 14.76
C ILE A 11 19.76 -10.46 14.56
N SER A 12 20.61 -9.66 13.92
CA SER A 12 20.27 -8.29 13.52
C SER A 12 19.24 -8.32 12.39
N VAL A 13 18.11 -7.64 12.59
CA VAL A 13 17.03 -7.50 11.59
C VAL A 13 16.95 -6.05 11.16
N GLU A 14 17.29 -5.81 9.90
CA GLU A 14 17.17 -4.51 9.24
C GLU A 14 15.87 -4.40 8.44
N SER A 15 15.43 -3.17 8.18
CA SER A 15 14.22 -2.87 7.41
C SER A 15 14.53 -1.79 6.40
N TYR A 16 14.19 -2.03 5.13
CA TYR A 16 14.32 -1.02 4.09
C TYR A 16 13.27 0.07 4.29
N SER A 17 13.70 1.32 4.43
CA SER A 17 12.83 2.48 4.62
C SER A 17 13.23 3.60 3.67
N HIS A 18 12.25 4.31 3.12
CA HIS A 18 12.49 5.43 2.21
C HIS A 18 12.30 6.74 2.95
N LYS A 19 13.30 7.10 3.76
CA LYS A 19 13.27 8.34 4.54
C LYS A 19 13.13 9.56 3.63
N GLY A 20 12.25 10.49 4.00
CA GLY A 20 12.01 11.72 3.24
C GLY A 20 11.12 11.56 2.00
N LYS A 21 10.69 10.34 1.66
CA LYS A 21 9.69 10.12 0.61
C LYS A 21 8.29 10.08 1.23
N LYS A 22 7.35 10.76 0.59
CA LYS A 22 5.97 10.89 1.02
C LYS A 22 5.01 10.39 -0.05
N ARG A 23 3.82 9.99 0.35
CA ARG A 23 2.70 9.57 -0.51
C ARG A 23 1.37 10.06 0.02
N LYS A 24 0.34 10.06 -0.83
CA LYS A 24 -1.02 10.34 -0.37
C LYS A 24 -1.56 9.26 0.56
N ASN A 25 -2.42 9.68 1.49
CA ASN A 25 -3.12 8.80 2.42
C ASN A 25 -4.21 8.01 1.71
N ASN A 26 -4.26 6.71 1.98
CA ASN A 26 -5.34 5.84 1.53
C ASN A 26 -6.38 5.68 2.64
N PRO A 27 -7.66 5.61 2.29
CA PRO A 27 -8.70 5.30 3.26
C PRO A 27 -8.53 3.88 3.85
N PRO A 28 -8.78 3.67 5.15
CA PRO A 28 -9.03 2.33 5.66
C PRO A 28 -10.39 1.82 5.14
N VAL A 29 -10.54 0.50 5.08
CA VAL A 29 -11.81 -0.12 4.70
C VAL A 29 -12.95 0.35 5.60
N GLY A 30 -14.13 0.58 5.03
CA GLY A 30 -15.35 0.97 5.76
C GLY A 30 -15.53 2.47 6.02
N LEU A 31 -14.52 3.31 5.78
CA LEU A 31 -14.68 4.78 5.91
C LEU A 31 -15.04 5.48 4.60
N VAL A 32 -15.02 4.76 3.47
CA VAL A 32 -15.28 5.35 2.16
C VAL A 32 -16.77 5.39 1.87
N SER A 33 -17.25 6.60 1.59
CA SER A 33 -18.58 6.86 1.05
C SER A 33 -18.47 7.66 -0.23
N THR A 34 -19.54 7.68 -1.03
CA THR A 34 -19.65 8.51 -2.23
C THR A 34 -19.50 10.00 -1.93
N ALA A 35 -19.81 10.45 -0.71
CA ALA A 35 -19.64 11.84 -0.28
C ALA A 35 -18.19 12.20 0.05
N THR A 36 -17.43 11.25 0.58
CA THR A 36 -16.03 11.48 0.99
C THR A 36 -15.06 11.34 -0.19
N ASP A 37 -15.39 10.47 -1.14
CA ASP A 37 -14.57 10.20 -2.31
C ASP A 37 -14.99 11.06 -3.51
N LYS A 38 -14.34 12.22 -3.65
CA LYS A 38 -14.68 13.22 -4.67
C LYS A 38 -14.13 12.89 -6.08
N LEU A 39 -13.28 11.88 -6.21
CA LEU A 39 -12.62 11.52 -7.48
C LEU A 39 -13.29 10.34 -8.18
N ASN A 40 -14.55 10.07 -7.84
CA ASN A 40 -15.35 9.03 -8.47
C ASN A 40 -15.74 9.45 -9.90
N GLY A 41 -15.47 8.60 -10.88
CA GLY A 41 -15.68 8.88 -12.30
C GLY A 41 -15.09 7.80 -13.20
N ARG A 42 -15.06 8.06 -14.50
CA ARG A 42 -14.39 7.21 -15.50
C ARG A 42 -13.30 8.01 -16.19
N THR A 43 -12.16 7.37 -16.41
CA THR A 43 -11.08 7.94 -17.20
C THR A 43 -11.03 7.20 -18.54
N LYS A 44 -11.12 7.97 -19.62
CA LYS A 44 -10.92 7.46 -20.98
C LYS A 44 -9.42 7.46 -21.30
N TYR A 45 -8.92 6.33 -21.76
CA TYR A 45 -7.55 6.19 -22.25
C TYR A 45 -7.58 5.90 -23.75
N GLN A 46 -6.74 6.61 -24.49
CA GLN A 46 -6.55 6.46 -25.92
C GLN A 46 -5.06 6.35 -26.21
N HIS A 47 -4.70 5.46 -27.13
CA HIS A 47 -3.34 5.37 -27.61
C HIS A 47 -3.02 6.53 -28.54
N ASP A 48 -1.95 7.29 -28.25
CA ASP A 48 -1.46 8.35 -29.13
C ASP A 48 -0.54 7.75 -30.21
N PRO A 49 -0.91 7.81 -31.50
CA PRO A 49 -0.12 7.26 -32.60
C PRO A 49 1.21 7.97 -32.84
N HIS A 50 1.40 9.19 -32.30
CA HIS A 50 2.60 10.00 -32.54
C HIS A 50 3.71 9.77 -31.50
N ILE A 51 3.42 9.00 -30.44
CA ILE A 51 4.42 8.54 -29.49
C ILE A 51 5.22 7.41 -30.14
N ASN A 52 6.54 7.41 -29.95
CA ASN A 52 7.42 6.36 -30.49
C ASN A 52 6.85 4.97 -30.17
N PRO A 53 6.65 4.11 -31.19
CA PRO A 53 6.01 2.82 -31.01
C PRO A 53 6.86 1.95 -30.08
N TYR A 54 6.30 1.57 -28.94
CA TYR A 54 6.86 0.53 -28.09
C TYR A 54 6.16 -0.79 -28.37
N LEU A 55 6.88 -1.91 -28.15
CA LEU A 55 6.30 -3.24 -28.31
C LEU A 55 5.16 -3.42 -27.29
N SER A 56 3.92 -3.33 -27.79
CA SER A 56 2.71 -3.65 -27.04
C SER A 56 2.19 -5.00 -27.55
N TRP A 57 2.21 -6.03 -26.70
CA TRP A 57 1.71 -7.35 -27.06
C TRP A 57 0.23 -7.26 -27.49
N ALA A 58 -0.04 -7.50 -28.77
CA ALA A 58 -1.33 -7.26 -29.42
C ALA A 58 -2.49 -8.07 -28.81
N GLY A 59 -2.22 -9.16 -28.09
CA GLY A 59 -3.24 -10.02 -27.47
C GLY A 59 -4.00 -9.44 -26.28
N LYS A 60 -3.66 -8.23 -25.81
CA LYS A 60 -4.40 -7.50 -24.75
C LYS A 60 -5.04 -6.20 -25.24
N LYS A 61 -5.17 -6.01 -26.56
CA LYS A 61 -5.72 -4.78 -27.12
C LYS A 61 -7.20 -4.96 -27.48
N GLU A 62 -8.09 -4.70 -26.51
CA GLU A 62 -9.53 -4.50 -26.76
C GLU A 62 -9.77 -3.07 -27.26
N GLY A 63 -9.47 -2.78 -28.53
CA GLY A 63 -9.86 -1.51 -29.19
C GLY A 63 -8.83 -0.36 -29.20
N THR A 64 -9.26 0.79 -29.74
CA THR A 64 -8.46 2.03 -29.85
C THR A 64 -8.58 2.94 -28.63
N GLU A 65 -9.63 2.76 -27.85
CA GLU A 65 -9.95 3.50 -26.63
C GLU A 65 -10.68 2.60 -25.65
N PHE A 66 -10.52 2.87 -24.36
CA PHE A 66 -11.28 2.20 -23.29
C PHE A 66 -11.49 3.13 -22.11
N GLU A 67 -12.49 2.82 -21.29
CA GLU A 67 -12.81 3.57 -20.08
C GLU A 67 -12.55 2.75 -18.83
N VAL A 68 -11.86 3.35 -17.85
CA VAL A 68 -11.57 2.72 -16.56
C VAL A 68 -12.22 3.51 -15.44
N GLN A 69 -12.86 2.81 -14.51
CA GLN A 69 -13.46 3.44 -13.34
C GLN A 69 -12.37 3.94 -12.36
N ASN A 70 -12.57 5.14 -11.83
CA ASN A 70 -11.70 5.74 -10.83
C ASN A 70 -12.11 5.24 -9.44
N VAL A 71 -11.66 4.02 -9.11
CA VAL A 71 -11.93 3.39 -7.81
C VAL A 71 -10.91 3.82 -6.75
N SER A 72 -11.29 3.75 -5.47
CA SER A 72 -10.37 3.98 -4.35
C SER A 72 -9.71 2.69 -3.88
N LEU A 73 -8.45 2.80 -3.48
CA LEU A 73 -7.67 1.72 -2.88
C LEU A 73 -7.77 1.80 -1.37
N HIS A 74 -8.28 0.73 -0.76
CA HIS A 74 -8.54 0.66 0.67
C HIS A 74 -7.44 -0.12 1.39
N ILE A 75 -7.08 0.35 2.59
CA ILE A 75 -6.20 -0.37 3.50
C ILE A 75 -7.05 -1.38 4.28
N HIS A 76 -6.79 -2.66 4.07
CA HIS A 76 -7.38 -3.75 4.86
C HIS A 76 -6.53 -4.06 6.10
N GLU A 77 -5.21 -4.08 5.94
CA GLU A 77 -4.26 -4.42 6.99
C GLU A 77 -2.97 -3.61 6.84
N ARG A 78 -2.28 -3.39 7.95
CA ARG A 78 -0.90 -2.90 7.97
C ARG A 78 -0.01 -4.00 8.53
N ILE A 79 1.01 -4.38 7.77
CA ILE A 79 1.95 -5.44 8.13
C ILE A 79 3.32 -4.80 8.36
N ASP A 80 3.92 -5.01 9.54
CA ASP A 80 5.31 -4.66 9.85
C ASP A 80 6.17 -5.94 9.91
N PRO A 81 6.92 -6.26 8.84
CA PRO A 81 7.74 -7.48 8.78
C PRO A 81 8.81 -7.52 9.88
N LYS A 82 9.35 -6.38 10.28
CA LYS A 82 10.41 -6.32 11.30
C LYS A 82 9.88 -6.76 12.65
N ARG A 83 8.66 -6.35 13.01
CA ARG A 83 7.98 -6.81 14.24
C ARG A 83 7.67 -8.30 14.18
N ILE A 84 7.20 -8.79 13.05
CA ILE A 84 6.92 -10.23 12.86
C ILE A 84 8.18 -11.04 13.11
N ILE A 85 9.28 -10.73 12.41
CA ILE A 85 10.56 -11.45 12.56
C ILE A 85 11.07 -11.33 14.00
N LYS A 86 11.03 -10.14 14.60
CA LYS A 86 11.44 -9.94 16.00
C LYS A 86 10.60 -10.77 16.98
N SER A 87 9.31 -10.95 16.72
CA SER A 87 8.44 -11.78 17.57
C SER A 87 8.85 -13.25 17.55
N PHE A 88 9.26 -13.77 16.40
CA PHE A 88 9.79 -15.13 16.27
C PHE A 88 11.19 -15.29 16.86
N LEU A 89 12.01 -14.24 16.84
CA LEU A 89 13.36 -14.25 17.45
C LEU A 89 13.32 -14.15 18.98
N LYS A 90 12.20 -13.68 19.55
CA LYS A 90 12.06 -13.46 20.99
C LYS A 90 11.60 -14.75 21.66
N ASP A 91 12.54 -15.55 22.15
CA ASP A 91 12.25 -16.74 22.96
C ASP A 91 11.47 -16.39 24.25
N GLU A 92 10.69 -17.37 24.72
CA GLU A 92 9.56 -17.41 25.68
C GLU A 92 9.74 -16.80 27.09
N GLY A 93 10.36 -15.62 27.22
CA GLY A 93 10.72 -15.05 28.53
C GLY A 93 9.71 -14.10 29.17
N LYS A 94 8.74 -13.54 28.42
CA LYS A 94 7.74 -12.59 28.98
C LYS A 94 6.41 -12.67 28.22
N PRO A 95 5.28 -12.95 28.90
CA PRO A 95 3.95 -12.90 28.29
C PRO A 95 3.56 -11.44 28.13
N ARG A 96 4.00 -10.82 27.04
CA ARG A 96 3.48 -9.52 26.63
C ARG A 96 3.08 -9.68 25.18
N GLN A 97 1.78 -9.93 24.96
CA GLN A 97 1.19 -9.95 23.63
C GLN A 97 1.59 -8.64 22.93
N PRO A 98 2.49 -8.66 21.92
CA PRO A 98 2.76 -7.46 21.16
C PRO A 98 1.49 -7.13 20.39
N SER A 99 1.07 -5.87 20.37
CA SER A 99 -0.02 -5.48 19.46
C SER A 99 0.50 -5.66 18.03
N LEU A 100 -0.11 -6.60 17.31
CA LEU A 100 0.25 -6.93 15.93
C LEU A 100 -0.25 -5.88 14.95
N PHE A 101 -1.22 -5.07 15.36
CA PHE A 101 -1.98 -4.17 14.47
C PHE A 101 -1.77 -2.67 14.75
N GLU A 102 -1.11 -2.28 15.85
CA GLU A 102 -0.88 -0.86 16.14
C GLU A 102 0.46 -0.41 15.56
N ASP A 103 0.39 0.50 14.59
CA ASP A 103 1.55 1.23 14.10
C ASP A 103 1.51 2.68 14.66
N PRO A 104 2.28 2.99 15.72
CA PRO A 104 2.29 4.32 16.33
C PRO A 104 2.87 5.40 15.42
N ASP A 105 3.69 5.03 14.43
CA ASP A 105 4.43 5.99 13.60
C ASP A 105 3.62 6.47 12.40
N ASN A 106 2.55 5.76 12.00
CA ASN A 106 1.82 6.01 10.76
C ASN A 106 0.28 6.01 10.94
N ASN A 107 -0.18 6.54 12.08
CA ASN A 107 -1.59 6.78 12.33
C ASN A 107 -1.88 8.30 12.31
N PRO A 108 -2.42 8.85 11.21
CA PRO A 108 -2.80 10.26 11.17
C PRO A 108 -3.92 10.52 12.20
N PRO A 109 -3.99 11.74 12.78
CA PRO A 109 -5.09 12.10 13.67
C PRO A 109 -6.43 11.97 12.94
N LEU A 110 -7.50 11.61 13.67
CA LEU A 110 -8.80 11.21 13.11
C LEU A 110 -9.38 12.22 12.09
N ASN A 111 -9.17 13.51 12.32
CA ASN A 111 -9.59 14.58 11.42
C ASN A 111 -8.91 14.53 10.03
N LYS A 112 -7.64 14.10 9.97
CA LYS A 112 -6.90 13.87 8.71
C LYS A 112 -7.18 12.50 8.11
N ALA A 113 -7.70 11.55 8.88
CA ALA A 113 -8.07 10.24 8.38
C ALA A 113 -9.29 10.30 7.44
N ILE A 114 -10.18 11.28 7.63
CA ILE A 114 -11.43 11.43 6.86
C ILE A 114 -11.16 12.05 5.46
N ASP A 115 -10.17 12.92 5.36
CA ASP A 115 -9.81 13.58 4.10
C ASP A 115 -8.89 12.69 3.25
N PHE A 116 -9.50 11.78 2.50
CA PHE A 116 -8.80 10.81 1.65
C PHE A 116 -8.03 11.48 0.52
N TYR A 117 -6.86 10.94 0.21
CA TYR A 117 -5.97 11.38 -0.88
C TYR A 117 -5.47 12.84 -0.81
N ARG A 118 -5.69 13.54 0.31
CA ARG A 118 -5.22 14.93 0.48
C ARG A 118 -3.92 15.03 1.23
N HIS A 119 -3.72 14.17 2.21
CA HIS A 119 -2.63 14.28 3.17
C HIS A 119 -1.45 13.42 2.79
N ASP A 120 -0.27 13.95 3.04
CA ASP A 120 0.96 13.19 2.86
C ASP A 120 1.20 12.28 4.07
N GLN A 121 1.68 11.08 3.79
CA GLN A 121 2.05 10.01 4.72
C GLN A 121 3.44 9.50 4.35
N ASP A 122 4.12 8.86 5.29
CA ASP A 122 5.40 8.23 5.00
C ASP A 122 5.26 7.12 3.97
N TRP A 123 6.29 7.00 3.13
CA TRP A 123 6.33 5.95 2.12
C TRP A 123 6.40 4.57 2.78
N THR A 124 5.56 3.66 2.30
CA THR A 124 5.45 2.29 2.80
C THR A 124 5.27 1.34 1.62
N ASN A 125 5.90 0.17 1.69
CA ASN A 125 5.66 -0.90 0.72
C ASN A 125 4.22 -1.42 0.85
N ARG A 126 3.57 -1.69 -0.29
CA ARG A 126 2.16 -2.12 -0.35
C ARG A 126 2.04 -3.34 -1.24
N LEU A 127 1.30 -4.33 -0.77
CA LEU A 127 0.74 -5.39 -1.62
C LEU A 127 -0.70 -5.02 -1.93
N ILE A 128 -1.03 -4.87 -3.21
CA ILE A 128 -2.37 -4.48 -3.66
C ILE A 128 -2.99 -5.68 -4.38
N ALA A 129 -4.12 -6.17 -3.86
CA ALA A 129 -4.91 -7.20 -4.51
C ALA A 129 -6.09 -6.57 -5.24
N GLY A 130 -6.28 -6.90 -6.51
CA GLY A 130 -7.37 -6.39 -7.34
C GLY A 130 -7.06 -6.48 -8.83
N ASP A 131 -7.97 -5.96 -9.64
CA ASP A 131 -7.75 -5.81 -11.08
C ASP A 131 -6.64 -4.78 -11.32
N SER A 132 -5.57 -5.21 -11.99
CA SER A 132 -4.43 -4.38 -12.36
C SER A 132 -4.83 -3.08 -13.07
N LEU A 133 -5.84 -3.10 -13.94
CA LEU A 133 -6.24 -1.93 -14.71
C LEU A 133 -6.88 -0.86 -13.81
N LEU A 134 -7.79 -1.29 -12.94
CA LEU A 134 -8.43 -0.43 -11.94
C LEU A 134 -7.41 0.12 -10.94
N VAL A 135 -6.49 -0.72 -10.47
CA VAL A 135 -5.43 -0.33 -9.53
C VAL A 135 -4.53 0.73 -10.14
N MET A 136 -4.01 0.50 -11.35
CA MET A 136 -3.13 1.46 -12.02
C MET A 136 -3.84 2.78 -12.29
N ASN A 137 -5.10 2.75 -12.70
CA ASN A 137 -5.89 3.96 -12.88
C ASN A 137 -6.08 4.73 -11.55
N SER A 138 -6.32 4.02 -10.44
CA SER A 138 -6.41 4.64 -9.11
C SER A 138 -5.11 5.30 -8.68
N LEU A 139 -3.96 4.63 -8.88
CA LEU A 139 -2.64 5.18 -8.55
C LEU A 139 -2.34 6.47 -9.35
N LEU A 140 -2.70 6.49 -10.64
CA LEU A 140 -2.52 7.68 -11.47
C LEU A 140 -3.46 8.82 -11.07
N ARG A 141 -4.76 8.55 -10.92
CA ARG A 141 -5.78 9.59 -10.77
C ARG A 141 -6.00 10.06 -9.35
N LYS A 142 -5.88 9.17 -8.36
CA LYS A 142 -6.11 9.50 -6.94
C LYS A 142 -4.82 9.71 -6.17
N GLU A 143 -3.77 8.93 -6.45
CA GLU A 143 -2.48 9.08 -5.76
C GLU A 143 -1.49 10.00 -6.50
N GLY A 144 -1.79 10.41 -7.73
CA GLY A 144 -0.98 11.37 -8.49
C GLY A 144 0.36 10.81 -8.97
N MET A 145 0.47 9.49 -9.15
CA MET A 145 1.72 8.81 -9.52
C MET A 145 2.08 8.90 -11.02
N ALA A 146 1.66 9.98 -11.71
CA ALA A 146 1.85 10.12 -13.16
C ALA A 146 3.27 10.53 -13.57
N GLY A 147 4.15 10.87 -12.62
CA GLY A 147 5.52 11.35 -12.89
C GLY A 147 5.59 12.87 -12.93
#